data_AF-A0A949XIZ1-F1
#
_entry.id   AF-A0A949XIZ1-F1
#
_cell.length_a   1.000
_cell.length_b   1.000
_cell.length_c   1.000
_cell.angle_alpha   90.00
_cell.angle_beta   90.00
_cell.angle_gamma   90.00
#
_symmetry.space_group_name_H-M   'P 1'
#
loop_
_entity.id
_entity.type
_entity.pdbx_description
1 polymer ?
#
loop_
_entity_poly.entity_id
_entity_poly.type
_entity_poly.pdbx_seq_one_letter_code
_entity_poly.pdbx_strand_id
1 'polypeptide(L)'
;MKIFSFDTTLRDGTQGESVSFSVDDKLLVCQKLDELGVDYIEGGWPGSNPRDKEFFDRARALTLKHARLSAFGATRFAKNTVESDANVAALLKAETPVV
;
A
#
# COMPACT_ATOMS: atom_id res chain seq x y z
N MET A 1 8.07 24.27 -11.97
CA MET A 1 8.35 22.81 -11.92
C MET A 1 7.67 22.27 -10.67
N LYS A 2 6.84 21.22 -10.78
CA LYS A 2 6.17 20.60 -9.64
C LYS A 2 6.97 19.39 -9.17
N ILE A 3 7.26 19.31 -7.87
CA ILE A 3 7.90 18.14 -7.24
C ILE A 3 6.77 17.32 -6.60
N PHE A 4 6.84 16.01 -6.72
CA PHE A 4 5.93 15.07 -6.06
C PHE A 4 6.67 14.30 -4.99
N SER A 5 5.99 14.04 -3.89
CA SER A 5 6.45 13.21 -2.78
C SER A 5 5.88 11.80 -2.90
N PHE A 6 6.70 10.79 -2.61
CA PHE A 6 6.31 9.39 -2.54
C PHE A 6 6.82 8.81 -1.24
N ASP A 7 5.92 8.59 -0.28
CA ASP A 7 6.26 8.11 1.06
C ASP A 7 6.13 6.59 1.13
N THR A 8 7.17 5.94 1.67
CA THR A 8 7.26 4.49 1.83
C THR A 8 7.22 4.02 3.29
N THR A 9 6.79 4.88 4.21
CA THR A 9 6.78 4.60 5.66
C THR A 9 6.00 3.33 5.99
N LEU A 10 4.87 3.09 5.30
CA LEU A 10 3.99 1.94 5.56
C LEU A 10 4.45 0.62 4.89
N ARG A 11 5.44 0.67 4.01
CA ARG A 11 6.04 -0.52 3.37
C ARG A 11 7.50 -0.64 3.75
N ASP A 12 8.36 0.14 3.11
CA ASP A 12 9.81 0.04 3.27
C ASP A 12 10.25 0.45 4.69
N GLY A 13 9.60 1.47 5.25
CA GLY A 13 9.81 1.90 6.64
C GLY A 13 9.50 0.84 7.69
N THR A 14 8.77 -0.22 7.33
CA THR A 14 8.42 -1.33 8.24
C THR A 14 9.31 -2.57 8.09
N GLN A 15 10.32 -2.55 7.21
CA GLN A 15 11.23 -3.68 7.01
C GLN A 15 12.33 -3.79 8.07
N GLY A 16 12.55 -2.73 8.86
CA GLY A 16 13.51 -2.73 9.96
C GLY A 16 13.10 -3.66 11.11
N GLU A 17 14.08 -4.35 11.69
CA GLU A 17 13.85 -5.15 12.90
C GLU A 17 13.24 -4.28 14.01
N SER A 18 12.21 -4.79 14.69
CA SER A 18 11.45 -4.11 15.75
C SER A 18 10.43 -3.04 15.30
N VAL A 19 10.27 -2.78 14.00
CA VAL A 19 9.18 -1.91 13.50
C VAL A 19 8.03 -2.78 13.02
N SER A 20 6.91 -2.75 13.73
CA SER A 20 5.70 -3.48 13.33
C SER A 20 4.46 -2.68 13.64
N PHE A 21 3.73 -2.29 12.60
CA PHE A 21 2.44 -1.65 12.73
C PHE A 21 1.32 -2.70 12.82
N SER A 22 0.35 -2.44 13.70
CA SER A 22 -0.98 -3.03 13.56
C SER A 22 -1.68 -2.44 12.33
N VAL A 23 -2.79 -3.06 11.91
CA VAL A 23 -3.60 -2.50 10.81
C VAL A 23 -4.16 -1.13 11.18
N ASP A 24 -4.54 -0.94 12.44
CA ASP A 24 -5.04 0.35 12.95
C ASP A 24 -3.95 1.44 12.91
N ASP A 25 -2.72 1.10 13.30
CA ASP A 25 -1.58 2.03 13.18
C ASP A 25 -1.34 2.43 11.72
N LYS A 26 -1.44 1.48 10.78
CA LYS A 26 -1.29 1.77 9.35
C LYS A 26 -2.36 2.75 8.84
N LEU A 27 -3.62 2.54 9.22
CA LEU A 27 -4.71 3.44 8.83
C LEU A 27 -4.50 4.85 9.40
N LEU A 28 -4.10 4.94 10.68
CA LEU A 28 -3.81 6.22 11.32
C LEU A 28 -2.65 6.94 10.62
N VAL A 29 -1.52 6.27 10.40
CA VAL A 29 -0.35 6.85 9.72
C VAL A 29 -0.70 7.25 8.27
N CYS A 30 -1.48 6.45 7.55
CA CYS A 30 -1.95 6.79 6.20
C CYS A 30 -2.73 8.13 6.18
N GLN A 31 -3.65 8.33 7.13
CA GLN A 31 -4.36 9.60 7.27
C GLN A 31 -3.42 10.75 7.65
N LYS A 32 -2.42 10.51 8.50
CA LYS A 32 -1.43 11.54 8.87
C LYS A 32 -0.53 11.95 7.72
N LEU A 33 -0.15 11.02 6.84
CA LEU A 33 0.60 11.34 5.63
C LEU A 33 -0.24 12.14 4.64
N ASP A 34 -1.54 11.85 4.52
CA ASP A 34 -2.48 12.65 3.73
C ASP A 34 -2.63 14.08 4.30
N GLU A 35 -2.82 14.21 5.63
CA GLU A 35 -2.87 15.50 6.31
C GLU A 35 -1.58 16.33 6.14
N LEU A 36 -0.43 15.66 6.10
CA LEU A 36 0.88 16.29 5.86
C LEU A 36 1.04 16.82 4.43
N GLY A 37 0.23 16.35 3.49
CA GLY A 37 0.30 16.75 2.08
C GLY A 37 1.25 15.89 1.25
N VAL A 38 1.40 14.61 1.58
CA VAL A 38 2.15 13.66 0.75
C VAL A 38 1.35 13.28 -0.50
N ASP A 39 1.95 13.34 -1.68
CA ASP A 39 1.23 13.09 -2.94
C ASP A 39 0.91 11.59 -3.15
N TYR A 40 1.81 10.70 -2.75
CA TYR A 40 1.66 9.25 -2.88
C TYR A 40 2.11 8.51 -1.62
N ILE A 41 1.32 7.52 -1.19
CA ILE A 41 1.61 6.69 -0.02
C ILE A 41 1.71 5.24 -0.46
N GLU A 42 2.85 4.59 -0.25
CA GLU A 42 3.02 3.15 -0.49
C GLU A 42 2.53 2.33 0.71
N GLY A 43 1.34 1.75 0.62
CA GLY A 43 0.61 1.18 1.76
C GLY A 43 1.08 -0.21 2.24
N GLY A 44 1.85 -0.92 1.42
CA GLY A 44 2.31 -2.29 1.71
C GLY A 44 2.17 -3.23 0.51
N TRP A 45 2.37 -4.53 0.76
CA TRP A 45 2.32 -5.60 -0.25
C TRP A 45 1.18 -6.60 0.04
N PRO A 46 -0.01 -6.44 -0.60
CA PRO A 46 -1.19 -7.24 -0.29
C PRO A 46 -1.03 -8.73 -0.60
N GLY A 47 -0.16 -9.09 -1.55
CA GLY A 47 0.14 -10.48 -1.91
C GLY A 47 1.11 -11.19 -0.97
N SER A 48 1.82 -10.45 -0.10
CA SER A 48 2.89 -11.00 0.76
C SER A 48 2.51 -11.01 2.24
N ASN A 49 1.82 -9.97 2.73
CA ASN A 49 1.52 -9.80 4.15
C ASN A 49 -0.01 -9.76 4.40
N PRO A 50 -0.56 -10.68 5.22
CA PRO A 50 -1.98 -10.66 5.59
C PRO A 50 -2.46 -9.34 6.20
N ARG A 51 -1.61 -8.66 6.98
CA ARG A 51 -1.93 -7.34 7.56
C ARG A 51 -2.04 -6.26 6.50
N ASP A 52 -1.23 -6.33 5.46
CA ASP A 52 -1.30 -5.38 4.35
C ASP A 52 -2.57 -5.61 3.55
N LYS A 53 -2.94 -6.87 3.30
CA LYS A 53 -4.21 -7.21 2.69
C LYS A 53 -5.39 -6.63 3.47
N GLU A 54 -5.44 -6.85 4.78
CA GLU A 54 -6.51 -6.31 5.63
C GLU A 54 -6.49 -4.76 5.66
N PHE A 55 -5.31 -4.16 5.71
CA PHE A 55 -5.15 -2.72 5.60
C PHE A 55 -5.78 -2.18 4.31
N PHE A 56 -5.49 -2.76 3.15
CA PHE A 56 -6.10 -2.32 1.89
C PHE A 56 -7.62 -2.55 1.86
N ASP A 57 -8.11 -3.68 2.38
CA ASP A 57 -9.55 -3.94 2.49
C ASP A 57 -10.26 -2.85 3.32
N ARG A 58 -9.65 -2.41 4.44
CA ARG A 58 -10.18 -1.36 5.31
C ARG A 58 -9.94 0.06 4.77
N ALA A 59 -8.82 0.29 4.08
CA ALA A 59 -8.45 1.58 3.53
C ALA A 59 -9.42 2.09 2.46
N ARG A 60 -10.23 1.20 1.86
CA ARG A 60 -11.33 1.58 0.95
C ARG A 60 -12.36 2.50 1.59
N ALA A 61 -12.52 2.42 2.91
CA ALA A 61 -13.41 3.31 3.66
C ALA A 61 -12.75 4.65 4.04
N LEU A 62 -11.43 4.80 3.83
CA LEU A 62 -10.74 6.05 4.08
C LEU A 62 -11.05 7.07 2.98
N THR A 63 -11.29 8.30 3.41
CA THR A 63 -11.34 9.45 2.51
C THR A 63 -10.03 10.21 2.63
N LEU A 64 -9.11 10.00 1.68
CA LEU A 64 -7.88 10.78 1.55
C LEU A 64 -8.20 12.04 0.73
N LYS A 65 -7.79 13.20 1.22
CA LYS A 65 -8.10 14.51 0.58
C LYS A 65 -7.07 14.90 -0.47
N HIS A 66 -5.86 14.37 -0.36
CA HIS A 66 -4.71 14.78 -1.16
C HIS A 66 -3.96 13.58 -1.74
N ALA A 67 -3.56 12.64 -0.89
CA ALA A 67 -2.70 11.54 -1.23
C ALA A 67 -3.38 10.49 -2.11
N ARG A 68 -2.60 9.88 -3.01
CA ARG A 68 -2.98 8.66 -3.74
C ARG A 68 -2.34 7.45 -3.07
N LEU A 69 -3.17 6.55 -2.57
CA LEU A 69 -2.69 5.29 -2.00
C LEU A 69 -2.19 4.34 -3.10
N SER A 70 -1.03 3.71 -2.88
CA SER A 70 -0.40 2.74 -3.78
C SER A 70 -0.23 1.38 -3.13
N ALA A 71 -0.51 0.31 -3.88
CA ALA A 71 -0.19 -1.05 -3.49
C ALA A 71 1.13 -1.47 -4.15
N PHE A 72 2.08 -1.96 -3.36
CA PHE A 72 3.33 -2.51 -3.87
C PHE A 72 3.15 -3.98 -4.24
N GLY A 73 3.81 -4.42 -5.30
CA GLY A 73 3.92 -5.84 -5.58
C GLY A 73 4.88 -6.14 -6.70
N ALA A 74 5.22 -7.42 -6.82
CA ALA A 74 5.96 -7.92 -7.97
C ALA A 74 5.06 -7.97 -9.21
N THR A 75 5.69 -8.09 -10.38
CA THR A 75 5.03 -8.64 -11.56
C THR A 75 4.64 -10.11 -11.31
N ARG A 76 4.07 -10.80 -12.30
CA ARG A 76 3.73 -12.23 -12.14
C ARG A 76 4.97 -13.08 -11.84
N PHE A 77 4.76 -14.20 -11.16
CA PHE A 77 5.79 -15.22 -11.04
C PHE A 77 6.12 -15.82 -12.41
N ALA A 78 7.41 -16.10 -12.68
CA ALA A 78 7.86 -16.50 -14.01
C ALA A 78 7.16 -17.75 -14.56
N LYS A 79 6.78 -18.68 -13.67
CA LYS A 79 6.11 -19.94 -14.01
C LYS A 79 4.58 -19.80 -14.18
N ASN A 80 3.99 -18.69 -13.78
CA ASN A 80 2.55 -18.44 -13.87
C ASN A 80 2.24 -17.58 -15.10
N THR A 81 0.99 -17.62 -15.60
CA THR A 81 0.50 -16.55 -16.49
C THR A 81 0.06 -15.36 -15.64
N VAL A 82 -0.21 -14.20 -16.26
CA VAL A 82 -0.66 -13.00 -15.51
C VAL A 82 -2.01 -13.27 -14.85
N GLU A 83 -2.90 -13.96 -15.56
CA GLU A 83 -4.28 -14.25 -15.15
C GLU A 83 -4.35 -15.22 -13.98
N SER A 84 -3.38 -16.14 -13.86
CA SER A 84 -3.33 -17.15 -12.81
C SER A 84 -2.46 -16.74 -11.61
N ASP A 85 -1.83 -15.56 -11.64
CA ASP A 85 -0.87 -15.18 -10.61
C ASP A 85 -1.55 -14.52 -9.39
N ALA A 86 -1.33 -15.11 -8.22
CA ALA A 86 -1.94 -14.66 -6.98
C ALA A 86 -1.44 -13.27 -6.52
N ASN A 87 -0.19 -12.90 -6.81
CA ASN A 87 0.34 -11.57 -6.45
C ASN A 87 -0.32 -10.49 -7.32
N VAL A 88 -0.43 -10.75 -8.63
CA VAL A 88 -1.12 -9.83 -9.55
C VAL A 88 -2.60 -9.70 -9.17
N ALA A 89 -3.27 -10.82 -8.88
CA ALA A 89 -4.66 -10.80 -8.42
C ALA A 89 -4.83 -10.03 -7.09
N ALA A 90 -3.86 -10.10 -6.18
CA ALA A 90 -3.87 -9.35 -4.93
C ALA A 90 -3.73 -7.83 -5.15
N LEU A 91 -2.93 -7.40 -6.14
CA LEU A 91 -2.83 -5.99 -6.53
C LEU A 91 -4.17 -5.46 -7.06
N LEU A 92 -4.84 -6.22 -7.93
CA LEU A 92 -6.18 -5.84 -8.42
C LEU A 92 -7.20 -5.75 -7.28
N LYS A 93 -7.15 -6.69 -6.32
CA LYS A 93 -8.02 -6.68 -5.14
C LYS A 93 -7.68 -5.58 -4.14
N ALA A 94 -6.53 -4.93 -4.22
CA ALA A 94 -6.22 -3.81 -3.33
C ALA A 94 -7.06 -2.56 -3.66
N GLU A 95 -7.60 -2.48 -4.89
CA GLU A 95 -8.46 -1.38 -5.37
C GLU A 95 -7.82 0.01 -5.15
N THR A 96 -6.49 0.09 -5.21
CA THR A 96 -5.76 1.34 -5.10
C THR A 96 -5.76 2.10 -6.43
N PRO A 97 -5.77 3.45 -6.41
CA PRO A 97 -5.74 4.27 -7.62
C PRO A 97 -4.38 4.26 -8.36
N VAL A 98 -3.35 3.64 -7.77
CA VAL A 98 -2.01 3.41 -8.35
C VAL A 98 -1.42 2.08 -7.84
N VAL A 99 -0.53 1.50 -8.64
CA VAL A 99 0.28 0.29 -8.39
C VAL A 99 1.69 0.56 -8.91
#